data_AF-A0A399QVY9-F1
#
_entry.id   AF-A0A399QVY9-F1
#
_cell.length_a   1.000
_cell.length_b   1.000
_cell.length_c   1.000
_cell.angle_alpha   90.00
_cell.angle_beta   90.00
_cell.angle_gamma   90.00
#
_symmetry.space_group_name_H-M   'P 1'
#
loop_
_entity.id
_entity.type
_entity.pdbx_description
1 polymer ?
#
loop_
_entity_poly.entity_id
_entity_poly.type
_entity_poly.pdbx_seq_one_letter_code
_entity_poly.pdbx_strand_id
1 'polypeptide(L)'
;MARTGQRRSSARTRTIDNEGLIPVLARAVREIEQAAQRGKLKPVNRTKFQVIAVLMREERTHAKDPATPLSDPERAETLKRLDGIASILARTAARDTSVLPLLDPDAKLSETARAMRKHMLFDGGVEMVVEEEPEPEPEDPALAKLHERQVVPPSVKARVLANPFLEPDLDRPAPAAPPTRLLANWELLGPLFKSFEYGAGGG
;
A
#
# COMPACT_ATOMS: atom_id res chain seq x y z
N MET A 1 -30.72 40.51 36.99
CA MET A 1 -29.25 40.58 36.77
C MET A 1 -28.61 39.43 37.56
N ALA A 2 -27.68 38.60 37.10
CA ALA A 2 -27.02 38.39 35.82
C ALA A 2 -26.38 36.98 35.83
N ARG A 3 -26.49 36.28 34.69
CA ARG A 3 -25.53 35.38 34.00
C ARG A 3 -24.54 34.49 34.78
N THR A 4 -24.84 33.18 34.73
CA THR A 4 -23.99 32.05 34.26
C THR A 4 -22.49 32.31 34.04
N GLY A 5 -21.64 31.60 34.80
CA GLY A 5 -20.21 31.44 34.56
C GLY A 5 -19.86 29.99 34.21
N GLN A 6 -19.90 29.64 32.93
CA GLN A 6 -19.62 28.31 32.41
C GLN A 6 -18.10 28.10 32.23
N ARG A 7 -17.52 27.17 33.00
CA ARG A 7 -16.12 26.72 32.89
C ARG A 7 -15.88 26.08 31.50
N ARG A 8 -15.17 26.79 30.61
CA ARG A 8 -14.72 26.30 29.28
C ARG A 8 -13.19 26.12 29.18
N SER A 9 -12.54 25.57 30.20
CA SER A 9 -11.08 25.35 30.17
C SER A 9 -10.63 23.93 29.77
N SER A 10 -11.54 22.94 29.70
CA SER A 10 -11.15 21.53 29.45
C SER A 10 -10.97 21.14 27.97
N ALA A 11 -11.40 21.99 27.02
CA ALA A 11 -11.40 21.62 25.60
C ALA A 11 -10.02 21.67 24.94
N ARG A 12 -9.09 22.50 25.45
CA ARG A 12 -7.82 22.79 24.76
C ARG A 12 -6.68 21.81 25.09
N THR A 13 -6.74 21.12 26.23
CA THR A 13 -5.78 20.05 26.57
C THR A 13 -5.99 18.80 25.71
N ARG A 14 -7.25 18.46 25.42
CA ARG A 14 -7.58 17.24 24.65
C ARG A 14 -7.03 17.27 23.22
N THR A 15 -6.85 18.44 22.61
CA THR A 15 -6.41 18.56 21.22
C THR A 15 -4.93 18.25 21.01
N ILE A 16 -4.08 18.44 22.02
CA ILE A 16 -2.63 18.17 21.92
C ILE A 16 -2.36 16.67 22.15
N ASP A 17 -3.21 15.98 22.91
CA ASP A 17 -3.13 14.53 23.14
C ASP A 17 -3.56 13.66 21.93
N ASN A 18 -3.94 14.26 20.79
CA ASN A 18 -4.45 13.55 19.62
C ASN A 18 -3.41 13.27 18.53
N GLU A 19 -2.18 13.74 18.69
CA GLU A 19 -1.10 13.47 17.75
C GLU A 19 -0.36 12.17 18.14
N GLY A 20 -0.01 11.36 17.14
CA GLY A 20 0.73 10.11 17.32
C GLY A 20 -0.10 8.82 17.24
N LEU A 21 0.59 7.70 17.40
CA LEU A 21 0.02 6.36 17.22
C LEU A 21 -0.88 5.91 18.38
N ILE A 22 -0.65 6.40 19.61
CA ILE A 22 -1.35 5.94 20.82
C ILE A 22 -2.86 6.19 20.77
N PRO A 23 -3.37 7.37 20.36
CA PRO A 23 -4.82 7.59 20.21
C PRO A 23 -5.46 6.69 19.17
N VAL A 24 -4.76 6.38 18.07
CA VAL A 24 -5.23 5.45 17.03
C VAL A 24 -5.37 4.05 17.60
N LEU A 25 -4.34 3.55 18.31
CA LEU A 25 -4.38 2.26 18.99
C LEU A 25 -5.48 2.20 20.06
N ALA A 26 -5.68 3.28 20.81
CA ALA A 26 -6.71 3.36 21.85
C ALA A 26 -8.13 3.28 21.28
N ARG A 27 -8.41 3.91 20.12
CA ARG A 27 -9.70 3.76 19.43
C ARG A 27 -9.87 2.34 18.88
N ALA A 28 -8.85 1.84 18.19
CA ALA A 28 -8.87 0.52 17.57
C ALA A 28 -9.07 -0.62 18.59
N VAL A 29 -8.40 -0.55 19.76
CA VAL A 29 -8.55 -1.57 20.81
C VAL A 29 -9.95 -1.56 21.43
N ARG A 30 -10.58 -0.39 21.56
CA ARG A 30 -11.96 -0.30 22.07
C ARG A 30 -12.97 -0.86 21.09
N GLU A 31 -12.79 -0.66 19.78
CA GLU A 31 -13.63 -1.31 18.77
C GLU A 31 -13.56 -2.84 18.87
N ILE A 32 -12.36 -3.39 19.07
CA ILE A 32 -12.17 -4.83 19.22
C ILE A 32 -12.78 -5.32 20.53
N GLU A 33 -12.60 -4.61 21.64
CA GLU A 33 -13.23 -5.00 22.92
C GLU A 33 -14.76 -5.05 22.77
N GLN A 34 -15.36 -4.06 22.10
CA GLN A 34 -16.79 -4.04 21.82
C GLN A 34 -17.22 -5.17 20.88
N ALA A 35 -16.38 -5.58 19.94
CA ALA A 35 -16.63 -6.74 19.11
C ALA A 35 -16.55 -8.05 19.91
N ALA A 36 -15.55 -8.19 20.78
CA ALA A 36 -15.36 -9.36 21.64
C ALA A 36 -16.47 -9.51 22.70
N GLN A 37 -17.08 -8.39 23.13
CA GLN A 37 -18.26 -8.44 24.00
C GLN A 37 -19.47 -9.08 23.32
N ARG A 38 -19.57 -9.01 21.97
CA ARG A 38 -20.66 -9.62 21.20
C ARG A 38 -20.43 -11.10 20.90
N GLY A 39 -19.25 -11.64 21.22
CA GLY A 39 -18.88 -13.03 20.96
C GLY A 39 -17.46 -13.16 20.39
N LYS A 40 -17.21 -14.26 19.67
CA LYS A 40 -15.90 -14.54 19.05
C LYS A 40 -15.53 -13.47 18.01
N LEU A 41 -14.24 -13.15 17.92
CA LEU A 41 -13.74 -12.14 17.01
C LEU A 41 -13.82 -12.63 15.55
N LYS A 42 -14.46 -11.82 14.70
CA LYS A 42 -14.49 -12.01 13.24
C LYS A 42 -13.08 -11.90 12.64
N PRO A 43 -12.81 -12.49 11.46
CA PRO A 43 -11.48 -12.48 10.83
C PRO A 43 -10.82 -11.09 10.78
N VAL A 44 -11.55 -10.06 10.36
CA VAL A 44 -11.04 -8.68 10.30
C VAL A 44 -10.57 -8.17 11.67
N ASN A 45 -11.33 -8.43 12.73
CA ASN A 45 -10.97 -7.99 14.08
C ASN A 45 -9.81 -8.81 14.67
N ARG A 46 -9.62 -10.06 14.23
CA ARG A 46 -8.45 -10.87 14.60
C ARG A 46 -7.18 -10.30 13.99
N THR A 47 -7.24 -9.92 12.71
CA THR A 47 -6.12 -9.24 12.04
C THR A 47 -5.84 -7.90 12.73
N LYS A 48 -6.87 -7.13 13.07
CA LYS A 48 -6.73 -5.84 13.78
C LYS A 48 -6.09 -6.04 15.16
N PHE A 49 -6.50 -7.09 15.88
CA PHE A 49 -5.95 -7.46 17.18
C PHE A 49 -4.45 -7.78 17.11
N GLN A 50 -4.05 -8.58 16.10
CA GLN A 50 -2.64 -8.91 15.86
C GLN A 50 -1.81 -7.64 15.59
N VAL A 51 -2.29 -6.77 14.69
CA VAL A 51 -1.59 -5.52 14.32
C VAL A 51 -1.40 -4.60 15.53
N ILE A 52 -2.44 -4.40 16.34
CA ILE A 52 -2.35 -3.55 17.54
C ILE A 52 -1.34 -4.15 18.53
N ALA A 53 -1.31 -5.48 18.71
CA ALA A 53 -0.39 -6.12 19.63
C ALA A 53 1.08 -5.93 19.21
N VAL A 54 1.37 -6.03 17.91
CA VAL A 54 2.72 -5.79 17.36
C VAL A 54 3.10 -4.31 17.55
N LEU A 55 2.26 -3.38 17.09
CA LEU A 55 2.53 -1.94 17.20
C LEU A 55 2.71 -1.49 18.66
N MET A 56 1.89 -2.00 19.59
CA MET A 56 2.02 -1.67 21.02
C MET A 56 3.36 -2.13 21.59
N ARG A 57 3.87 -3.30 21.16
CA ARG A 57 5.17 -3.81 21.59
C ARG A 57 6.31 -2.94 21.07
N GLU A 58 6.25 -2.56 19.80
CA GLU A 58 7.24 -1.69 19.15
C GLU A 58 7.28 -0.30 19.81
N GLU A 59 6.11 0.32 20.03
CA GLU A 59 6.02 1.59 20.75
C GLU A 59 6.53 1.47 22.19
N ARG A 60 6.26 0.35 22.86
CA ARG A 60 6.79 0.13 24.21
C ARG A 60 8.31 -0.01 24.21
N THR A 61 8.90 -0.67 23.21
CA THR A 61 10.36 -0.77 23.07
C THR A 61 10.97 0.59 22.73
N HIS A 62 10.35 1.34 21.81
CA HIS A 62 10.78 2.68 21.42
C HIS A 62 10.71 3.68 22.59
N ALA A 63 9.63 3.64 23.39
CA ALA A 63 9.49 4.45 24.59
C ALA A 63 10.44 4.03 25.72
N LYS A 64 10.98 2.81 25.72
CA LYS A 64 11.98 2.37 26.69
C LYS A 64 13.42 2.67 26.26
N ASP A 65 13.64 2.90 24.97
CA ASP A 65 14.97 3.18 24.45
C ASP A 65 15.50 4.51 25.01
N PRO A 66 16.67 4.52 25.69
CA PRO A 66 17.29 5.75 26.17
C PRO A 66 17.72 6.70 25.04
N ALA A 67 17.86 6.22 23.79
CA ALA A 67 18.17 7.05 22.63
C ALA A 67 16.99 7.94 22.20
N THR A 68 15.76 7.59 22.57
CA THR A 68 14.57 8.36 22.22
C THR A 68 14.52 9.66 23.05
N PRO A 69 14.43 10.85 22.40
CA PRO A 69 14.48 12.15 23.07
C PRO A 69 13.14 12.49 23.76
N LEU A 70 12.82 11.75 24.82
CA LEU A 70 11.64 11.95 25.69
C LEU A 70 12.09 12.26 27.12
N SER A 71 11.43 13.22 27.77
CA SER A 71 11.64 13.44 29.20
C SER A 71 11.09 12.28 30.04
N ASP A 72 11.66 12.04 31.22
CA ASP A 72 11.21 11.00 32.15
C ASP A 72 9.69 11.03 32.46
N PRO A 73 9.06 12.19 32.74
CA PRO A 73 7.62 12.23 32.99
C PRO A 73 6.79 11.87 31.75
N GLU A 74 7.17 12.35 30.56
CA GLU A 74 6.48 12.03 29.30
C GLU A 74 6.61 10.54 28.95
N ARG A 75 7.78 9.97 29.21
CA ARG A 75 8.06 8.53 29.04
C ARG A 75 7.16 7.69 29.95
N ALA A 76 7.05 8.06 31.23
CA ALA A 76 6.19 7.39 32.18
C ALA A 76 4.70 7.47 31.78
N GLU A 77 4.25 8.62 31.29
CA GLU A 77 2.87 8.79 30.83
C GLU A 77 2.57 7.96 29.58
N THR A 78 3.51 7.94 28.63
CA THR A 78 3.44 7.12 27.41
C THR A 78 3.32 5.63 27.75
N LEU A 79 4.21 5.12 28.60
CA LEU A 79 4.18 3.72 29.05
C LEU A 79 2.87 3.38 29.78
N LYS A 80 2.34 4.31 30.58
CA LYS A 80 1.06 4.14 31.27
C LYS A 80 -0.12 4.03 30.29
N ARG A 81 -0.13 4.86 29.23
CA ARG A 81 -1.15 4.79 28.17
C ARG A 81 -1.07 3.46 27.42
N LEU A 82 0.14 3.00 27.08
CA LEU A 82 0.37 1.69 26.44
C LEU A 82 -0.04 0.51 27.33
N ASP A 83 0.24 0.56 28.64
CA ASP A 83 -0.22 -0.46 29.60
C ASP A 83 -1.76 -0.48 29.71
N GLY A 84 -2.41 0.69 29.58
CA GLY A 84 -3.86 0.78 29.45
C GLY A 84 -4.39 0.01 28.24
N ILE A 85 -3.76 0.16 27.07
CA ILE A 85 -4.10 -0.59 25.85
C ILE A 85 -3.85 -2.09 26.05
N ALA A 86 -2.71 -2.45 26.65
CA ALA A 86 -2.34 -3.84 26.95
C ALA A 86 -3.38 -4.51 27.85
N SER A 87 -3.90 -3.81 28.86
CA SER A 87 -4.93 -4.34 29.77
C SER A 87 -6.23 -4.69 29.03
N ILE A 88 -6.60 -3.92 28.01
CA ILE A 88 -7.80 -4.15 27.19
C ILE A 88 -7.57 -5.33 26.24
N LEU A 89 -6.40 -5.41 25.60
CA LEU A 89 -6.01 -6.56 24.78
C LEU A 89 -6.02 -7.85 25.61
N ALA A 90 -5.48 -7.83 26.83
CA ALA A 90 -5.49 -8.98 27.73
C ALA A 90 -6.92 -9.39 28.11
N ARG A 91 -7.79 -8.43 28.45
CA ARG A 91 -9.21 -8.71 28.73
C ARG A 91 -9.93 -9.29 27.51
N THR A 92 -9.58 -8.83 26.31
CA THR A 92 -10.12 -9.33 25.04
C THR A 92 -9.66 -10.76 24.77
N ALA A 93 -8.37 -11.04 24.95
CA ALA A 93 -7.79 -12.39 24.80
C ALA A 93 -8.35 -13.39 25.82
N ALA A 94 -8.64 -12.93 27.04
CA ALA A 94 -9.31 -13.74 28.06
C ALA A 94 -10.76 -14.10 27.68
N ARG A 95 -11.45 -13.26 26.90
CA ARG A 95 -12.81 -13.54 26.40
C ARG A 95 -12.81 -14.43 25.16
N ASP A 96 -11.86 -14.25 24.25
CA ASP A 96 -11.70 -15.08 23.06
C ASP A 96 -10.29 -15.67 23.02
N THR A 97 -10.12 -16.84 23.63
CA THR A 97 -8.81 -17.52 23.73
C THR A 97 -8.24 -17.94 22.37
N SER A 98 -9.06 -17.94 21.32
CA SER A 98 -8.61 -18.31 19.97
C SER A 98 -7.67 -17.27 19.33
N VAL A 99 -7.50 -16.08 19.94
CA VAL A 99 -6.55 -15.06 19.49
C VAL A 99 -5.19 -15.13 20.18
N LEU A 100 -5.04 -15.94 21.23
CA LEU A 100 -3.75 -16.11 21.93
C LEU A 100 -2.60 -16.48 21.00
N PRO A 101 -2.76 -17.38 20.01
CA PRO A 101 -1.67 -17.70 19.07
C PRO A 101 -1.20 -16.50 18.23
N LEU A 102 -2.04 -15.47 18.06
CA LEU A 102 -1.70 -14.27 17.30
C LEU A 102 -0.81 -13.30 18.08
N LEU A 103 -0.63 -13.52 19.40
CA LEU A 103 0.23 -12.71 20.26
C LEU A 103 1.66 -13.23 20.34
N ASP A 104 1.92 -14.40 19.76
CA ASP A 104 3.25 -15.00 19.70
C ASP A 104 4.22 -14.03 18.98
N PRO A 105 5.40 -13.74 19.54
CA PRO A 105 6.40 -12.89 18.88
C PRO A 105 6.79 -13.38 17.48
N ASP A 106 6.72 -14.69 17.21
CA ASP A 106 7.11 -15.29 15.93
C ASP A 106 5.92 -15.50 14.97
N ALA A 107 4.72 -14.99 15.33
CA ALA A 107 3.54 -15.10 14.48
C ALA A 107 3.69 -14.25 13.19
N LYS A 108 3.78 -14.92 12.04
CA LYS A 108 3.88 -14.26 10.73
C LYS A 108 2.68 -13.33 10.47
N LEU A 109 2.97 -12.12 9.99
CA LEU A 109 1.96 -11.16 9.54
C LEU A 109 1.53 -11.48 8.11
N SER A 110 0.23 -11.72 7.92
CA SER A 110 -0.37 -11.83 6.58
C SER A 110 -0.26 -10.50 5.80
N GLU A 111 -0.39 -10.55 4.48
CA GLU A 111 -0.41 -9.34 3.63
C GLU A 111 -1.46 -8.32 4.10
N THR A 112 -2.65 -8.79 4.45
CA THR A 112 -3.73 -7.92 4.97
C THR A 112 -3.36 -7.27 6.31
N ALA A 113 -2.60 -7.97 7.16
CA ALA A 113 -2.12 -7.42 8.43
C ALA A 113 -1.05 -6.36 8.18
N ARG A 114 -0.13 -6.58 7.24
CA ARG A 114 0.88 -5.60 6.85
C ARG A 114 0.24 -4.34 6.25
N ALA A 115 -0.74 -4.48 5.35
CA ALA A 115 -1.49 -3.35 4.82
C ALA A 115 -2.21 -2.55 5.92
N MET A 116 -2.84 -3.24 6.89
CA MET A 116 -3.51 -2.58 8.00
C MET A 116 -2.53 -1.92 8.99
N ARG A 117 -1.36 -2.50 9.23
CA ARG A 117 -0.26 -1.87 9.98
C ARG A 117 0.14 -0.56 9.33
N LYS A 118 0.39 -0.57 8.02
CA LYS A 118 0.73 0.62 7.23
C LYS A 118 -0.34 1.71 7.37
N HIS A 119 -1.62 1.34 7.28
CA HIS A 119 -2.73 2.27 7.47
C HIS A 119 -2.77 2.88 8.88
N MET A 120 -2.59 2.07 9.93
CA MET A 120 -2.59 2.57 11.32
C MET A 120 -1.41 3.50 11.62
N LEU A 121 -0.23 3.22 11.06
CA LEU A 121 0.94 4.08 11.17
C LEU A 121 0.71 5.42 10.45
N PHE A 122 0.13 5.37 9.25
CA PHE A 122 -0.26 6.55 8.49
C PHE A 122 -1.28 7.42 9.26
N ASP A 123 -2.33 6.80 9.81
CA ASP A 123 -3.32 7.49 10.64
C ASP A 123 -2.71 8.11 11.91
N GLY A 124 -1.65 7.49 12.44
CA GLY A 124 -0.89 7.96 13.59
C GLY A 124 0.06 9.12 13.28
N GLY A 125 0.15 9.56 12.02
CA GLY A 125 1.07 10.60 11.59
C GLY A 125 2.54 10.17 11.61
N VAL A 126 2.81 8.86 11.70
CA VAL A 126 4.17 8.32 11.58
C VAL A 126 4.48 8.22 10.10
N GLU A 127 5.30 9.13 9.59
CA GLU A 127 5.86 9.01 8.23
C GLU A 127 6.64 7.71 8.15
N MET A 128 6.08 6.74 7.43
CA MET A 128 6.76 5.48 7.17
C MET A 128 7.97 5.77 6.28
N VAL A 129 9.16 5.69 6.86
CA VAL A 129 10.35 5.32 6.10
C VAL A 129 10.01 3.94 5.55
N VAL A 130 9.82 3.87 4.23
CA VAL A 130 9.48 2.63 3.52
C VAL A 130 10.46 1.56 4.00
N GLU A 131 9.98 0.64 4.84
CA GLU A 131 10.73 -0.59 5.14
C GLU A 131 11.05 -1.19 3.78
N GLU A 132 12.36 -1.31 3.55
CA GLU A 132 12.98 -1.90 2.38
C GLU A 132 12.18 -3.15 1.99
N GLU A 133 11.76 -3.16 0.74
CA GLU A 133 11.01 -4.26 0.15
C GLU A 133 11.72 -5.56 0.55
N PRO A 134 11.01 -6.55 1.15
CA PRO A 134 11.66 -7.74 1.67
C PRO A 134 12.54 -8.32 0.57
N GLU A 135 13.84 -8.47 0.84
CA GLU A 135 14.76 -9.12 -0.10
C GLU A 135 14.08 -10.41 -0.57
N PRO A 136 13.99 -10.64 -1.89
CA PRO A 136 13.29 -11.80 -2.42
C PRO A 136 13.87 -13.04 -1.75
N GLU A 137 13.01 -13.89 -1.17
CA GLU A 137 13.43 -15.19 -0.66
C GLU A 137 14.27 -15.88 -1.75
N PRO A 138 15.43 -16.48 -1.40
CA PRO A 138 16.33 -17.03 -2.39
C PRO A 138 15.55 -18.03 -3.26
N GLU A 139 15.51 -17.75 -4.56
CA GLU A 139 14.80 -18.58 -5.53
C GLU A 139 15.22 -20.04 -5.36
N ASP A 140 14.25 -20.94 -5.21
CA ASP A 140 14.54 -22.37 -5.10
C ASP A 140 15.35 -22.79 -6.34
N PRO A 141 16.59 -23.31 -6.18
CA PRO A 141 17.42 -23.69 -7.31
C PRO A 141 16.79 -24.78 -8.17
N ALA A 142 15.77 -25.50 -7.67
CA ALA A 142 14.96 -26.42 -8.46
C ALA A 142 14.01 -25.69 -9.42
N LEU A 143 13.42 -24.57 -9.00
CA LEU A 143 12.54 -23.75 -9.84
C LEU A 143 13.35 -23.03 -10.94
N ALA A 144 14.51 -22.47 -10.60
CA ALA A 144 15.38 -21.81 -11.58
C ALA A 144 15.73 -22.72 -12.79
N LYS A 145 16.03 -24.00 -12.52
CA LYS A 145 16.31 -25.01 -13.57
C LYS A 145 15.11 -25.34 -14.46
N LEU A 146 13.89 -25.19 -13.96
CA LEU A 146 12.68 -25.41 -14.75
C LEU A 146 12.39 -24.22 -15.68
N HIS A 147 12.68 -23.00 -15.23
CA HIS A 147 12.54 -21.79 -16.04
C HIS A 147 13.47 -21.79 -17.26
N GLU A 148 14.70 -22.29 -17.12
CA GLU A 148 15.66 -22.43 -18.23
C GLU A 148 15.15 -23.31 -19.37
N ARG A 149 14.30 -24.30 -19.06
CA ARG A 149 13.75 -25.27 -20.02
C ARG A 149 12.36 -24.89 -20.50
N GLN A 150 11.82 -23.75 -20.05
CA GLN A 150 10.48 -23.32 -20.38
C GLN A 150 10.41 -22.81 -21.82
N VAL A 151 9.66 -23.52 -22.66
CA VAL A 151 9.41 -23.10 -24.04
C VAL A 151 8.26 -22.10 -24.03
N VAL A 152 8.54 -20.86 -24.46
CA VAL A 152 7.52 -19.82 -24.60
C VAL A 152 6.95 -19.84 -26.03
N PRO A 153 5.63 -20.06 -26.22
CA PRO A 153 5.01 -20.01 -27.53
C PRO A 153 5.16 -18.64 -28.21
N PRO A 154 5.25 -18.58 -29.55
CA PRO A 154 5.40 -17.32 -30.27
C PRO A 154 4.24 -16.33 -30.04
N SER A 155 3.04 -16.83 -29.74
CA SER A 155 1.86 -16.02 -29.42
C SER A 155 2.01 -15.20 -28.13
N VAL A 156 2.79 -15.67 -27.14
CA VAL A 156 3.04 -14.95 -25.89
C VAL A 156 3.89 -13.71 -26.16
N LYS A 157 4.93 -13.84 -26.99
CA LYS A 157 5.76 -12.69 -27.42
C LYS A 157 4.94 -11.64 -28.17
N ALA A 158 4.07 -12.08 -29.09
CA ALA A 158 3.19 -11.18 -29.82
C ALA A 158 2.22 -10.44 -28.88
N ARG A 159 1.67 -11.11 -27.87
CA ARG A 159 0.73 -10.52 -26.91
C ARG A 159 1.38 -9.55 -25.92
N VAL A 160 2.63 -9.80 -25.53
CA VAL A 160 3.43 -8.85 -24.72
C VAL A 160 3.72 -7.56 -25.49
N LEU A 161 4.06 -7.68 -26.78
CA LEU A 161 4.29 -6.51 -27.64
C LEU A 161 3.01 -5.74 -27.98
N ALA A 162 1.84 -6.38 -27.91
CA ALA A 162 0.56 -5.76 -28.16
C ALA A 162 -0.02 -5.01 -26.94
N ASN A 163 0.77 -4.79 -25.89
CA ASN A 163 0.32 -4.07 -24.69
C ASN A 163 -0.06 -2.61 -25.06
N PRO A 164 -1.36 -2.25 -25.02
CA PRO A 164 -1.82 -0.93 -25.43
C PRO A 164 -1.52 0.18 -24.41
N PHE A 165 -0.99 -0.18 -23.24
CA PHE A 165 -0.61 0.75 -22.17
C PHE A 165 0.90 0.93 -22.03
N LEU A 166 1.69 0.34 -22.94
CA LEU A 166 3.12 0.60 -23.03
C LEU A 166 3.32 2.01 -23.59
N GLU A 167 4.19 2.79 -22.96
CA GLU A 167 4.47 4.15 -23.41
C GLU A 167 4.98 4.14 -24.86
N PRO A 168 4.45 5.01 -25.74
CA PRO A 168 4.93 5.08 -27.11
C PRO A 168 6.40 5.49 -27.11
N ASP A 169 7.24 4.68 -27.76
CA ASP A 169 8.63 5.02 -28.03
C ASP A 169 8.70 6.20 -29.00
N LEU A 170 8.96 7.40 -28.47
CA LEU A 170 9.01 8.65 -29.22
C LEU A 170 10.34 8.85 -29.97
N ASP A 171 11.38 8.09 -29.60
CA ASP A 171 12.69 8.13 -30.25
C ASP A 171 12.75 7.23 -31.50
N ARG A 172 11.73 6.40 -31.70
CA ARG A 172 11.62 5.55 -32.88
C ARG A 172 11.41 6.41 -34.14
N PRO A 173 12.30 6.33 -35.15
CA PRO A 173 12.13 7.07 -36.38
C PRO A 173 10.85 6.62 -37.10
N ALA A 174 10.01 7.58 -37.46
CA ALA A 174 8.83 7.32 -38.26
C ALA A 174 9.23 6.72 -39.62
N PRO A 175 8.50 5.71 -40.13
CA PRO A 175 8.76 5.18 -41.46
C PRO A 175 8.60 6.30 -42.50
N ALA A 176 9.55 6.38 -43.43
CA ALA A 176 9.54 7.39 -44.48
C ALA A 176 8.24 7.30 -45.29
N ALA A 177 7.54 8.42 -45.43
CA ALA A 177 6.34 8.48 -46.26
C ALA A 177 6.69 8.09 -47.70
N PRO A 178 5.89 7.24 -48.36
CA PRO A 178 6.13 6.92 -49.77
C PRO A 178 6.06 8.20 -50.60
N PRO A 179 6.99 8.41 -51.55
CA PRO A 179 6.98 9.63 -52.35
C PRO A 179 5.71 9.66 -53.21
N THR A 180 4.80 10.60 -52.91
CA THR A 180 3.57 10.82 -53.67
C THR A 180 3.92 11.49 -55.01
N ARG A 181 4.30 10.69 -56.01
CA ARG A 181 4.86 11.22 -57.26
C ARG A 181 3.87 11.75 -58.29
N LEU A 182 2.56 11.62 -58.09
CA LEU A 182 1.65 11.67 -59.25
C LEU A 182 0.42 12.58 -59.11
N LEU A 183 0.15 13.15 -57.93
CA LEU A 183 -1.00 14.06 -57.72
C LEU A 183 -0.72 15.21 -56.74
N ALA A 184 0.53 15.44 -56.36
CA ALA A 184 0.89 16.43 -55.34
C ALA A 184 0.51 17.88 -55.74
N ASN A 185 0.43 18.16 -57.03
CA ASN A 185 0.14 19.47 -57.60
C ASN A 185 -1.21 19.54 -58.35
N TRP A 186 -2.04 18.48 -58.30
CA TRP A 186 -3.31 18.36 -59.05
C TRP A 186 -3.20 18.64 -60.56
N GLU A 187 -1.99 18.51 -61.12
CA GLU A 187 -1.73 18.73 -62.53
C GLU A 187 -2.01 17.42 -63.27
N LEU A 188 -3.21 17.30 -63.81
CA LEU A 188 -3.69 16.09 -64.47
C LEU A 188 -3.32 16.01 -65.95
N LEU A 189 -2.81 17.09 -66.57
CA LEU A 189 -2.59 17.14 -68.02
C LEU A 189 -1.40 16.28 -68.43
N GLY A 190 -0.26 16.37 -67.74
CA GLY A 190 0.91 15.54 -68.01
C GLY A 190 0.64 14.03 -67.91
N PRO A 191 0.05 13.53 -66.81
CA PRO A 191 -0.35 12.13 -66.67
C PRO A 191 -1.38 11.67 -67.73
N LEU A 192 -2.36 12.52 -68.10
CA LEU A 192 -3.31 12.24 -69.17
C LEU A 192 -2.62 12.11 -70.53
N PHE A 193 -1.72 13.02 -70.88
CA PHE A 193 -1.00 12.96 -72.14
C PHE A 193 -0.15 11.70 -72.24
N LYS A 194 0.52 11.35 -71.14
CA LYS A 194 1.33 10.14 -71.04
C LYS A 194 0.48 8.86 -71.14
N SER A 195 -0.73 8.84 -70.59
CA SER A 195 -1.61 7.66 -70.76
C SER A 195 -2.10 7.48 -72.19
N PHE A 196 -2.24 8.56 -72.97
CA PHE A 196 -2.54 8.44 -74.41
C PHE A 196 -1.31 7.99 -75.23
N GLU A 197 -0.10 8.47 -74.90
CA GLU A 197 1.13 8.00 -75.56
C GLU A 197 1.43 6.52 -75.28
N TYR A 198 1.26 6.08 -74.03
CA TYR A 198 1.59 4.71 -73.62
C TYR A 198 0.40 3.74 -73.67
N GLY A 199 -0.84 4.22 -73.70
CA GLY A 199 -2.06 3.41 -73.61
C GLY A 199 -2.66 2.94 -74.94
N ALA A 200 -2.05 3.29 -76.08
CA ALA A 200 -2.50 2.82 -77.40
C ALA A 200 -1.94 1.44 -77.82
N GLY A 201 -1.18 0.77 -76.94
CA GLY A 201 -0.66 -0.57 -77.17
C GLY A 201 -1.49 -1.64 -76.47
N GLY A 202 -2.70 -1.91 -76.97
CA GLY A 202 -3.49 -3.07 -76.53
C GLY A 202 -2.97 -4.35 -77.18
N GLY A 203 -2.24 -5.15 -76.41
CA GLY A 203 -1.76 -6.50 -76.76
C GLY A 203 -1.25 -7.22 -75.52
#